data_AF-A0A8T6FJL9-F1
#
_entry.id   AF-A0A8T6FJL9-F1
#
_cell.length_a   1.000
_cell.length_b   1.000
_cell.length_c   1.000
_cell.angle_alpha   90.00
_cell.angle_beta   90.00
_cell.angle_gamma   90.00
#
_symmetry.space_group_name_H-M   'P 1'
#
loop_
_entity.id
_entity.type
_entity.pdbx_description
1 polymer ?
#
loop_
_entity_poly.entity_id
_entity_poly.type
_entity_poly.pdbx_seq_one_letter_code
_entity_poly.pdbx_strand_id
1 'polypeptide(L)' 'AVRAFHSLNYRVLAAGDSFNDTAMLEEADAGVFFNAPANVVAEFPEFDAVDSYDALAQRLKQLKEG' A
#
# COMPACT_ATOMS: atom_id res chain seq x y z
N ALA A 1 9.18 -8.62 5.36
CA ALA A 1 10.17 -7.58 4.96
C ALA A 1 9.95 -6.27 5.71
N VAL A 2 8.71 -5.73 5.73
CA VAL A 2 8.35 -4.48 6.41
C VAL A 2 8.84 -4.40 7.86
N ARG A 3 8.57 -5.43 8.68
CA ARG A 3 9.10 -5.53 10.06
C ARG A 3 10.62 -5.31 10.18
N ALA A 4 11.40 -5.81 9.23
CA ALA A 4 12.85 -5.62 9.25
C ALA A 4 13.21 -4.15 8.92
N PHE A 5 12.54 -3.52 7.97
CA PHE A 5 12.71 -2.09 7.71
C PHE A 5 12.31 -1.22 8.89
N HIS A 6 11.22 -1.56 9.58
CA HIS A 6 10.85 -0.91 10.85
C HIS A 6 11.91 -1.09 11.92
N SER A 7 12.52 -2.27 12.05
CA SER A 7 13.62 -2.50 13.00
C SER A 7 14.87 -1.65 12.71
N LEU A 8 14.98 -1.13 11.48
CA LEU A 8 16.01 -0.17 11.05
C LEU A 8 15.54 1.29 11.11
N ASN A 9 14.38 1.56 11.73
CA ASN A 9 13.75 2.87 11.87
C ASN A 9 13.38 3.55 10.53
N TYR A 10 13.10 2.77 9.49
CA TYR A 10 12.50 3.31 8.27
C TYR A 10 10.99 3.44 8.42
N ARG A 11 10.45 4.53 7.86
CA ARG A 11 9.03 4.60 7.48
C ARG A 11 8.84 3.84 6.17
N VAL A 12 7.84 2.97 6.11
CA VAL A 12 7.55 2.09 4.97
C VAL A 12 6.20 2.45 4.37
N LEU A 13 6.22 2.78 3.08
CA LEU A 13 5.02 2.85 2.25
C LEU A 13 4.99 1.61 1.37
N ALA A 14 3.86 0.92 1.32
CA ALA A 14 3.71 -0.31 0.56
C ALA A 14 2.64 -0.16 -0.53
N ALA A 15 2.87 -0.84 -1.66
CA ALA A 15 1.89 -1.00 -2.71
C ALA A 15 1.79 -2.49 -3.10
N GLY A 16 0.58 -2.98 -3.32
CA GLY A 16 0.30 -4.37 -3.68
C GLY A 16 -0.90 -4.45 -4.61
N ASP A 17 -1.16 -5.62 -5.19
CA ASP A 17 -2.21 -5.80 -6.20
C ASP A 17 -3.13 -6.99 -5.90
N SER A 18 -2.88 -7.73 -4.81
CA SER A 18 -3.58 -8.98 -4.52
C SER A 18 -3.79 -9.24 -3.04
N PHE A 19 -4.56 -10.30 -2.74
CA PHE A 19 -4.74 -10.81 -1.38
C PHE A 19 -3.41 -11.15 -0.69
N ASN A 20 -2.42 -11.63 -1.44
CA ASN A 20 -1.13 -12.04 -0.85
C ASN A 20 -0.30 -10.85 -0.36
N ASP A 21 -0.66 -9.62 -0.76
CA ASP A 21 0.02 -8.40 -0.34
C ASP A 21 -0.60 -7.76 0.90
N THR A 22 -1.81 -8.17 1.29
CA THR A 22 -2.58 -7.56 2.40
C THR A 22 -1.78 -7.52 3.70
N ALA A 23 -1.16 -8.64 4.09
CA ALA A 23 -0.31 -8.69 5.28
C ALA A 23 0.90 -7.74 5.22
N MET A 24 1.41 -7.43 4.02
CA MET A 24 2.46 -6.42 3.84
C MET A 24 1.89 -5.00 3.95
N LEU A 25 0.71 -4.76 3.37
CA LEU A 25 0.03 -3.46 3.41
C LEU A 25 -0.41 -3.08 4.83
N GLU A 26 -0.95 -4.03 5.59
CA GLU A 26 -1.34 -3.88 7.00
C GLU A 26 -0.14 -3.61 7.91
N GLU A 27 1.01 -4.22 7.63
CA GLU A 27 2.23 -4.01 8.41
C GLU A 27 2.90 -2.68 8.08
N ALA A 28 2.66 -2.08 6.91
CA ALA A 28 3.30 -0.83 6.51
C ALA A 28 2.72 0.39 7.24
N ASP A 29 3.46 1.50 7.27
CA ASP A 29 2.97 2.76 7.84
C ASP A 29 1.83 3.36 7.01
N ALA A 30 1.82 3.08 5.70
CA ALA A 30 0.66 3.26 4.85
C ALA A 30 0.71 2.32 3.63
N GLY A 31 -0.46 1.86 3.19
CA GLY A 31 -0.64 0.96 2.07
C GLY A 31 -1.53 1.56 0.98
N VAL A 32 -1.32 1.13 -0.27
CA VAL A 32 -2.19 1.42 -1.41
C VAL A 32 -2.30 0.19 -2.31
N PHE A 33 -3.50 -0.14 -2.78
CA PHE A 33 -3.65 -1.11 -3.86
C PHE A 33 -3.34 -0.47 -5.21
N PHE A 34 -2.55 -1.18 -6.02
CA PHE A 34 -2.27 -0.82 -7.40
C PHE A 34 -2.82 -1.89 -8.33
N ASN A 35 -3.79 -1.53 -9.17
CA ASN A 35 -4.42 -2.41 -10.14
C ASN A 35 -4.96 -3.72 -9.53
N ALA A 36 -5.47 -3.64 -8.29
CA ALA A 36 -6.00 -4.80 -7.59
C ALA A 36 -7.40 -5.17 -8.10
N PRO A 37 -7.77 -6.47 -8.09
CA PRO A 37 -9.12 -6.90 -8.44
C PRO A 37 -10.18 -6.29 -7.52
N ALA A 38 -11.35 -5.96 -8.09
CA ALA A 38 -12.42 -5.26 -7.37
C ALA A 38 -12.90 -5.99 -6.11
N ASN A 39 -12.86 -7.34 -6.09
CA ASN A 39 -13.21 -8.12 -4.90
C ASN A 39 -12.19 -7.95 -3.77
N VAL A 40 -10.90 -7.81 -4.08
CA VAL A 40 -9.87 -7.54 -3.06
C VAL A 40 -10.10 -6.16 -2.45
N VAL A 41 -10.29 -5.14 -3.30
CA VAL A 41 -10.53 -3.76 -2.83
C VAL A 41 -11.80 -3.67 -1.97
N ALA A 42 -12.86 -4.40 -2.35
CA ALA A 42 -14.10 -4.44 -1.58
C ALA A 42 -13.95 -5.10 -0.20
N GLU A 43 -13.03 -6.06 -0.05
CA GLU A 43 -12.76 -6.73 1.23
C GLU A 43 -11.85 -5.90 2.15
N PHE A 44 -11.04 -5.00 1.59
CA PHE A 44 -10.10 -4.15 2.32
C PHE A 44 -10.30 -2.66 1.98
N PRO A 45 -11.47 -2.07 2.30
CA PRO A 45 -11.83 -0.70 1.94
C PRO A 45 -10.97 0.38 2.64
N GLU A 46 -10.17 0.01 3.64
CA GLU A 46 -9.22 0.89 4.32
C GLU A 46 -8.02 1.30 3.45
N PHE A 47 -7.71 0.52 2.40
CA PHE A 47 -6.65 0.85 1.46
C PHE A 47 -7.23 1.51 0.21
N ASP A 48 -6.69 2.67 -0.15
CA ASP A 48 -7.02 3.27 -1.45
C ASP A 48 -6.55 2.36 -2.59
N ALA A 49 -7.29 2.38 -3.70
CA ALA A 49 -6.92 1.66 -4.91
C ALA A 49 -6.73 2.64 -6.08
N VAL A 50 -5.64 2.45 -6.83
CA VAL A 50 -5.30 3.22 -8.03
C VAL A 50 -4.93 2.26 -9.17
N ASP A 51 -5.14 2.66 -10.41
CA ASP A 51 -5.02 1.79 -11.60
C ASP A 51 -3.99 2.27 -12.63
N SER A 52 -3.28 3.37 -12.34
CA SER A 52 -2.22 3.89 -13.20
C SER A 52 -0.96 4.26 -12.42
N TYR A 53 0.19 4.21 -13.09
CA TYR A 53 1.46 4.58 -12.48
C TYR A 53 1.50 6.06 -12.04
N ASP A 54 0.86 6.95 -12.79
CA ASP A 54 0.77 8.36 -12.42
C ASP A 54 -0.05 8.55 -11.13
N ALA A 55 -1.19 7.85 -11.01
CA ALA A 55 -2.00 7.88 -9.81
C ALA A 55 -1.27 7.26 -8.61
N LEU A 56 -0.54 6.16 -8.83
CA LEU A 56 0.30 5.53 -7.80
C LEU A 56 1.40 6.48 -7.31
N ALA A 57 2.13 7.12 -8.23
CA ALA A 57 3.18 8.07 -7.87
C ALA A 57 2.62 9.27 -7.08
N GLN A 58 1.47 9.80 -7.50
CA GLN A 58 0.78 10.87 -6.78
C GLN A 58 0.35 10.41 -5.38
N ARG A 59 -0.24 9.21 -5.26
CA ARG A 59 -0.70 8.69 -3.97
C ARG A 59 0.46 8.45 -3.01
N LEU A 60 1.56 7.86 -3.47
CA LEU A 60 2.76 7.67 -2.66
C LEU A 60 3.37 8.99 -2.19
N LYS A 61 3.34 10.04 -3.04
CA LYS A 61 3.77 11.38 -2.63
C LYS A 61 2.90 11.94 -1.50
N GLN A 62 1.58 11.85 -1.63
CA GLN A 62 0.65 12.29 -0.58
C GLN A 62 0.86 11.53 0.73
N LEU A 63 1.01 10.20 0.65
CA LEU A 63 1.27 9.36 1.82
C LEU A 63 2.62 9.69 2.49
N LYS A 64 3.63 10.10 1.73
CA LYS A 64 4.93 10.51 2.27
C LYS A 64 4.86 11.85 3.01
N GLU A 65 3.99 12.76 2.57
CA GLU A 65 3.88 14.13 3.09
C GLU A 65 2.95 14.26 4.31
N GLY A 66 1.99 13.33 4.46
CA GLY A 66 1.20 13.16 5.69
C GLY A 66 1.99 12.45 6.79
#